data_AF-A0A0Q7CFY9-F1
#
_entry.id   AF-A0A0Q7CFY9-F1
#
_cell.length_a   1.000
_cell.length_b   1.000
_cell.length_c   1.000
_cell.angle_alpha   90.00
_cell.angle_beta   90.00
_cell.angle_gamma   90.00
#
_symmetry.space_group_name_H-M   'P 1'
#
loop_
_entity.id
_entity.type
_entity.pdbx_description
1 polymer ?
#
loop_
_entity_poly.entity_id
_entity_poly.type
_entity_poly.pdbx_seq_one_letter_code
_entity_poly.pdbx_strand_id
1 'polypeptide(L)'
;MPTSAAGNSGTGARNPRPRIRPATGFTLLELIVVIAIIAMATAAVSFAIRDTSAARLDREADRLAALLESARSQSRASGIVVRWRPVEGSFVFDGLAPGALPSGWAAEGITAQAALANGTPVTALQLGPDPIIAAQQVMLHSAGPPARALRIATDGVRPFTVSAVQ
;
A
#
# COMPACT_ATOMS: atom_id res chain seq x y z
N MET A 1 38.51 -82.87 60.29
CA MET A 1 39.16 -81.61 59.87
C MET A 1 38.54 -81.14 58.57
N PRO A 2 38.16 -79.85 58.45
CA PRO A 2 37.49 -79.26 57.29
C PRO A 2 38.52 -78.66 56.32
N THR A 3 38.20 -78.56 55.03
CA THR A 3 38.78 -77.49 54.20
C THR A 3 37.75 -76.98 53.21
N SER A 4 37.30 -75.76 53.50
CA SER A 4 36.47 -74.91 52.66
C SER A 4 37.13 -74.63 51.30
N ALA A 5 36.31 -74.52 50.27
CA ALA A 5 36.61 -73.70 49.10
C ALA A 5 35.36 -72.89 48.76
N ALA A 6 35.41 -71.60 49.07
CA ALA A 6 34.48 -70.59 48.57
C ALA A 6 35.24 -69.71 47.58
N GLY A 7 34.60 -69.34 46.47
CA GLY A 7 35.21 -68.48 45.46
C GLY A 7 34.27 -68.12 44.32
N ASN A 8 33.12 -67.54 44.65
CA ASN A 8 32.30 -66.78 43.69
C ASN A 8 32.44 -65.29 44.03
N SER A 9 33.01 -64.50 43.13
CA SER A 9 32.84 -63.04 43.11
C SER A 9 32.89 -62.57 41.67
N GLY A 10 31.79 -61.95 41.27
CA GLY A 10 31.55 -61.54 39.90
C GLY A 10 32.33 -60.30 39.51
N THR A 11 32.44 -60.13 38.21
CA THR A 11 32.64 -58.81 37.59
C THR A 11 31.80 -58.79 36.33
N GLY A 12 30.49 -58.76 36.52
CA GLY A 12 29.55 -58.43 35.46
C GLY A 12 29.89 -57.04 34.95
N ALA A 13 30.41 -56.98 33.73
CA ALA A 13 30.65 -55.77 32.97
C ALA A 13 29.35 -54.96 32.90
N ARG A 14 29.28 -53.85 33.65
CA ARG A 14 28.21 -52.86 33.48
C ARG A 14 28.55 -51.99 32.28
N ASN A 15 28.15 -52.47 31.11
CA ASN A 15 28.18 -51.70 29.88
C ASN A 15 27.17 -50.53 30.01
N PRO A 16 27.58 -49.25 29.95
CA PRO A 16 26.65 -48.14 30.01
C PRO A 16 25.87 -48.11 28.69
N ARG A 17 24.60 -48.55 28.72
CA ARG A 17 23.72 -48.41 27.56
C ARG A 17 23.55 -46.91 27.26
N PRO A 18 23.76 -46.46 26.02
CA PRO A 18 23.45 -45.09 25.66
C PRO A 18 21.95 -44.87 25.91
N ARG A 19 21.60 -43.86 26.72
CA ARG A 19 20.22 -43.38 26.81
C ARG A 19 19.87 -42.82 25.44
N ILE A 20 19.20 -43.63 24.62
CA ILE A 20 18.46 -43.16 23.47
C ILE A 20 17.43 -42.18 24.06
N ARG A 21 17.67 -40.89 23.88
CA ARG A 21 16.66 -39.89 24.19
C ARG A 21 15.47 -40.21 23.30
N PRO A 22 14.24 -40.36 23.84
CA PRO A 22 13.08 -40.52 22.97
C PRO A 22 13.04 -39.30 22.06
N ALA A 23 12.95 -39.54 20.75
CA ALA A 23 12.63 -38.48 19.81
C ALA A 23 11.28 -37.91 20.25
N THR A 24 11.28 -36.65 20.69
CA THR A 24 10.06 -35.92 21.01
C THR A 24 9.30 -35.73 19.70
N GLY A 25 8.27 -36.54 19.50
CA GLY A 25 7.36 -36.40 18.37
C GLY A 25 6.53 -35.13 18.51
N PHE A 26 6.24 -34.48 17.38
CA PHE A 26 5.37 -33.31 17.32
C PHE A 26 3.97 -33.70 17.80
N THR A 27 3.46 -33.02 18.82
CA THR A 27 2.11 -33.29 19.33
C THR A 27 1.05 -32.68 18.41
N LEU A 28 -0.18 -33.23 18.42
CA LEU A 28 -1.32 -32.62 17.72
C LEU A 28 -1.54 -31.17 18.17
N LEU A 29 -1.34 -30.91 19.47
CA LEU A 29 -1.49 -29.59 20.06
C LEU A 29 -0.43 -28.62 19.54
N GLU A 30 0.85 -29.03 19.45
CA GLU A 30 1.90 -28.20 18.84
C GLU A 30 1.54 -27.82 17.40
N LEU A 31 1.05 -28.78 16.61
CA LEU A 31 0.63 -28.50 15.24
C LEU A 31 -0.51 -27.47 15.21
N ILE A 32 -1.54 -27.66 16.05
CA ILE A 32 -2.69 -26.75 16.14
C ILE A 32 -2.25 -25.34 16.54
N VAL A 33 -1.34 -25.20 17.51
CA VAL A 33 -0.83 -23.90 17.94
C VAL A 33 -0.02 -23.25 16.83
N VAL A 34 0.85 -23.99 16.13
CA VAL A 34 1.64 -23.47 15.02
C VAL A 34 0.73 -22.95 13.90
N ILE A 35 -0.26 -23.73 13.47
CA ILE A 35 -1.19 -23.27 12.43
C ILE A 35 -2.04 -22.08 12.90
N ALA A 36 -2.42 -22.03 14.19
CA ALA A 36 -3.16 -20.92 14.74
C ALA A 36 -2.32 -19.62 14.72
N ILE A 37 -1.04 -19.69 15.08
CA ILE A 37 -0.12 -18.54 15.03
C ILE A 37 0.11 -18.10 13.58
N ILE A 38 0.35 -19.04 12.65
CA ILE A 38 0.52 -18.73 11.23
C ILE A 38 -0.75 -18.05 10.68
N ALA A 39 -1.93 -18.57 11.00
CA ALA A 39 -3.20 -17.99 10.57
C ALA A 39 -3.38 -16.56 11.10
N MET A 40 -3.14 -16.33 12.39
CA MET A 40 -3.24 -15.00 12.99
C MET A 40 -2.22 -14.02 12.43
N ALA A 41 -0.97 -14.46 12.22
CA ALA A 41 0.07 -13.66 11.57
C ALA A 41 -0.31 -13.30 10.12
N THR A 42 -0.83 -14.25 9.36
CA THR A 42 -1.28 -14.05 7.97
C THR A 42 -2.43 -13.04 7.89
N ALA A 43 -3.40 -13.13 8.82
CA ALA A 43 -4.48 -12.17 8.93
C ALA A 43 -3.96 -10.76 9.24
N ALA A 44 -3.06 -10.61 10.23
CA ALA A 44 -2.49 -9.32 10.60
C ALA A 44 -1.72 -8.65 9.45
N VAL A 45 -0.90 -9.41 8.71
CA VAL A 45 -0.16 -8.89 7.53
C VAL A 45 -1.12 -8.42 6.44
N SER A 46 -2.20 -9.17 6.21
CA SER A 46 -3.21 -8.82 5.20
C SER A 46 -3.92 -7.49 5.52
N PHE A 47 -4.15 -7.17 6.80
CA PHE A 47 -4.69 -5.87 7.22
C PHE A 47 -3.66 -4.75 7.01
N ALA A 48 -2.41 -4.94 7.45
CA ALA A 48 -1.36 -3.93 7.32
C ALA A 48 -1.09 -3.49 5.87
N ILE A 49 -1.16 -4.43 4.92
CA ILE A 49 -1.02 -4.14 3.47
C ILE A 49 -2.17 -3.26 2.97
N ARG A 50 -3.41 -3.55 3.36
CA ARG A 50 -4.59 -2.75 2.96
C ARG A 50 -4.50 -1.32 3.50
N ASP A 51 -4.16 -1.16 4.77
CA ASP A 51 -4.00 0.16 5.39
C ASP A 51 -2.90 0.97 4.69
N THR A 52 -1.80 0.30 4.34
CA THR A 52 -0.72 0.93 3.58
C THR A 52 -1.19 1.39 2.19
N SER A 53 -1.98 0.57 1.49
CA SER A 53 -2.52 0.93 0.18
C SER A 53 -3.52 2.09 0.23
N ALA A 54 -4.40 2.11 1.24
CA ALA A 54 -5.34 3.19 1.46
C ALA A 54 -4.62 4.50 1.78
N ALA A 55 -3.66 4.46 2.71
CA ALA A 55 -2.85 5.61 3.09
C ALA A 55 -1.97 6.13 1.94
N ARG A 56 -1.58 5.29 0.98
CA ARG A 56 -0.87 5.73 -0.24
C ARG A 56 -1.81 6.50 -1.17
N LEU A 57 -3.05 6.01 -1.36
CA LEU A 57 -4.05 6.69 -2.19
C LEU A 57 -4.47 8.04 -1.60
N ASP A 58 -4.69 8.12 -0.28
CA ASP A 58 -5.02 9.38 0.39
C ASP A 58 -3.90 10.42 0.21
N ARG A 59 -2.65 10.02 0.46
CA ARG A 59 -1.49 10.91 0.27
C ARG A 59 -1.32 11.35 -1.18
N GLU A 60 -1.55 10.47 -2.16
CA GLU A 60 -1.48 10.87 -3.56
C GLU A 60 -2.62 11.83 -3.93
N ALA A 61 -3.81 11.65 -3.36
CA ALA A 61 -4.92 12.55 -3.62
C ALA A 61 -4.66 13.96 -3.07
N ASP A 62 -4.16 14.06 -1.84
CA ASP A 62 -3.77 15.34 -1.24
C ASP A 62 -2.62 15.99 -2.02
N ARG A 63 -1.63 15.19 -2.42
CA ARG A 63 -0.51 15.65 -3.26
C ARG A 63 -1.01 16.20 -4.59
N LEU A 64 -1.87 15.46 -5.30
CA LEU A 64 -2.38 15.88 -6.59
C LEU A 64 -3.26 17.13 -6.45
N ALA A 65 -4.10 17.25 -5.42
CA ALA A 65 -4.88 18.45 -5.16
C ALA A 65 -3.98 19.70 -4.99
N ALA A 66 -2.89 19.58 -4.23
CA ALA A 66 -1.92 20.65 -4.05
C ALA A 66 -1.18 21.01 -5.36
N LEU A 67 -0.84 20.00 -6.19
CA LEU A 67 -0.21 20.22 -7.49
C LEU A 67 -1.15 20.92 -8.48
N LEU A 68 -2.43 20.55 -8.51
CA LEU A 68 -3.44 21.19 -9.35
C LEU A 68 -3.64 22.67 -8.96
N GLU A 69 -3.68 22.99 -7.66
CA GLU A 69 -3.77 24.38 -7.21
C GLU A 69 -2.49 25.17 -7.50
N SER A 70 -1.31 24.54 -7.35
CA SER A 70 -0.03 25.17 -7.70
C SER A 70 0.02 25.51 -9.20
N ALA A 71 -0.38 24.57 -10.05
CA ALA A 71 -0.48 24.76 -11.50
C ALA A 71 -1.50 25.86 -11.87
N ARG A 72 -2.65 25.92 -11.18
CA ARG A 72 -3.63 27.00 -11.34
C ARG A 72 -3.05 28.36 -10.94
N SER A 73 -2.36 28.43 -9.81
CA SER A 73 -1.68 29.65 -9.36
C SER A 73 -0.65 30.15 -10.37
N GLN A 74 0.18 29.24 -10.89
CA GLN A 74 1.20 29.55 -11.88
C GLN A 74 0.60 29.96 -13.24
N SER A 75 -0.49 29.31 -13.66
CA SER A 75 -1.30 29.67 -14.83
C SER A 75 -1.79 31.11 -14.73
N ARG A 76 -2.40 31.48 -13.59
CA ARG A 76 -2.86 32.86 -13.32
C ARG A 76 -1.70 33.86 -13.32
N ALA A 77 -0.59 33.53 -12.66
CA ALA A 77 0.55 34.43 -12.53
C ALA A 77 1.29 34.68 -13.86
N SER A 78 1.36 33.66 -14.72
CA SER A 78 2.03 33.74 -16.02
C SER A 78 1.11 34.19 -17.16
N GLY A 79 -0.21 34.11 -16.98
CA GLY A 79 -1.19 34.34 -18.05
C GLY A 79 -1.22 33.23 -19.11
N ILE A 80 -0.51 32.11 -18.89
CA ILE A 80 -0.43 30.99 -19.83
C ILE A 80 -1.46 29.93 -19.45
N VAL A 81 -2.17 29.38 -20.44
CA VAL A 81 -3.11 28.28 -20.23
C VAL A 81 -2.34 27.02 -19.80
N VAL A 82 -2.59 26.58 -18.57
CA VAL A 82 -2.08 25.32 -18.04
C VAL A 82 -3.14 24.22 -18.13
N ARG A 83 -2.75 23.05 -18.63
CA ARG A 83 -3.61 21.86 -18.70
C ARG A 83 -3.00 20.71 -17.92
N TRP A 84 -3.80 20.00 -17.16
CA TRP A 84 -3.38 18.74 -16.55
C TRP A 84 -4.01 17.59 -17.31
N ARG A 85 -3.23 16.55 -17.63
CA ARG A 85 -3.78 15.33 -18.24
C ARG A 85 -3.18 14.06 -17.64
N PRO A 86 -4.00 13.03 -17.39
CA PRO A 86 -3.51 11.70 -17.09
C PRO A 86 -2.87 11.10 -18.34
N VAL A 87 -1.77 10.36 -18.15
CA VAL A 87 -1.13 9.54 -19.18
C VAL A 87 -0.93 8.13 -18.62
N GLU A 88 -0.54 7.18 -19.46
CA GLU A 88 -0.33 5.81 -19.01
C GLU A 88 0.70 5.76 -17.87
N GLY A 89 0.26 5.28 -16.70
CA GLY A 89 1.09 5.18 -15.49
C GLY A 89 1.61 6.51 -14.92
N SER A 90 1.11 7.67 -15.36
CA SER A 90 1.61 8.98 -14.90
C SER A 90 0.62 10.12 -15.20
N PHE A 91 1.06 11.37 -15.06
CA PHE A 91 0.35 12.57 -15.52
C PHE A 91 1.35 13.67 -15.91
N VAL A 92 0.90 14.63 -16.71
CA VAL A 92 1.72 15.76 -17.18
C VAL A 92 0.98 17.09 -17.08
N PHE A 93 1.75 18.18 -16.95
CA PHE A 93 1.27 19.56 -16.98
C PHE A 93 1.68 20.26 -18.28
N ASP A 94 0.68 20.48 -19.13
CA ASP A 94 0.60 21.40 -20.26
C ASP A 94 0.94 22.84 -19.95
N GLY A 95 1.86 23.50 -20.68
CA GLY A 95 2.02 24.96 -20.64
C GLY A 95 2.91 25.47 -19.51
N LEU A 96 3.49 24.58 -18.70
CA LEU A 96 4.52 24.91 -17.73
C LEU A 96 5.92 24.59 -18.28
N ALA A 97 6.94 25.29 -17.77
CA ALA A 97 8.32 24.94 -18.06
C ALA A 97 8.64 23.53 -17.52
N PRO A 98 9.51 22.76 -18.21
CA PRO A 98 9.92 21.44 -17.72
C PRO A 98 10.48 21.53 -16.29
N GLY A 99 9.99 20.67 -15.40
CA GLY A 99 10.42 20.64 -13.99
C GLY A 99 9.87 21.77 -13.12
N ALA A 100 9.00 22.65 -13.63
CA ALA A 100 8.37 23.69 -12.81
C ALA A 100 7.50 23.12 -11.68
N LEU A 101 6.85 21.97 -11.93
CA LEU A 101 6.11 21.20 -10.93
C LEU A 101 6.51 19.73 -10.99
N PRO A 102 6.44 19.01 -9.86
CA PRO A 102 6.53 17.56 -9.84
C PRO A 102 5.49 16.93 -10.78
N SER A 103 5.94 15.99 -11.62
CA SER A 103 5.08 15.16 -12.46
C SER A 103 5.08 13.71 -11.99
N GLY A 104 4.04 12.98 -12.38
CA GLY A 104 3.91 11.55 -12.10
C GLY A 104 3.53 11.16 -10.68
N TRP A 105 3.03 9.92 -10.57
CA TRP A 105 2.53 9.34 -9.32
C TRP A 105 3.67 9.08 -8.33
N ALA A 106 3.43 9.30 -7.03
CA ALA A 106 4.41 8.92 -6.00
C ALA A 106 4.37 7.42 -5.70
N ALA A 107 3.24 6.76 -6.01
CA ALA A 107 3.02 5.35 -5.81
C ALA A 107 2.56 4.67 -7.11
N GLU A 108 3.00 3.43 -7.29
CA GLU A 108 2.58 2.61 -8.42
C GLU A 108 1.13 2.17 -8.30
N GLY A 109 0.53 1.78 -9.44
CA GLY A 109 -0.84 1.25 -9.49
C GLY A 109 -1.94 2.30 -9.28
N ILE A 110 -1.59 3.59 -9.35
CA ILE A 110 -2.54 4.69 -9.33
C ILE A 110 -2.93 5.04 -10.77
N THR A 111 -4.23 5.10 -11.02
CA THR A 111 -4.79 5.59 -12.28
C THR A 111 -5.71 6.76 -12.01
N ALA A 112 -5.81 7.66 -12.98
CA ALA A 112 -6.67 8.83 -12.86
C ALA A 112 -7.51 9.04 -14.11
N GLN A 113 -8.73 9.50 -13.91
CA GLN A 113 -9.65 9.88 -14.97
C GLN A 113 -10.13 11.30 -14.72
N ALA A 114 -9.83 12.20 -15.65
CA ALA A 114 -10.36 13.56 -15.64
C ALA A 114 -11.82 13.55 -16.11
N ALA A 115 -12.67 14.36 -15.47
CA ALA A 115 -14.05 14.55 -15.88
C ALA A 115 -14.53 15.96 -15.57
N LEU A 116 -15.56 16.40 -16.29
CA LEU A 116 -16.34 17.58 -15.91
C LEU A 116 -17.20 17.28 -14.66
N ALA A 117 -17.79 18.32 -14.06
CA ALA A 117 -18.66 18.16 -12.88
C ALA A 117 -19.84 17.20 -13.08
N ASN A 118 -20.34 17.07 -14.31
CA ASN A 118 -21.42 16.15 -14.67
C ASN A 118 -20.94 14.68 -14.83
N GLY A 119 -19.65 14.39 -14.61
CA GLY A 119 -19.07 13.06 -14.76
C GLY A 119 -18.64 12.70 -16.18
N THR A 120 -18.83 13.59 -17.16
CA THR A 120 -18.37 13.34 -18.53
C THR A 120 -16.83 13.29 -18.56
N PRO A 121 -16.22 12.18 -19.01
CA PRO A 121 -14.77 12.08 -19.08
C PRO A 121 -14.20 13.09 -20.07
N VAL A 122 -13.06 13.67 -19.71
CA VAL A 122 -12.29 14.58 -20.56
C VAL A 122 -10.84 14.13 -20.64
N THR A 123 -10.15 14.55 -21.69
CA THR A 123 -8.73 14.19 -21.90
C THR A 123 -7.79 15.06 -21.08
N ALA A 124 -8.23 16.24 -20.64
CA ALA A 124 -7.45 17.16 -19.84
C ALA A 124 -8.35 18.10 -19.02
N LEU A 125 -7.85 18.51 -17.85
CA LEU A 125 -8.39 19.61 -17.07
C LEU A 125 -7.72 20.91 -17.47
N GLN A 126 -8.48 22.01 -17.54
CA GLN A 126 -7.94 23.35 -17.74
C GLN A 126 -7.84 24.06 -16.40
N LEU A 127 -6.65 24.52 -16.03
CA LEU A 127 -6.36 25.05 -14.69
C LEU A 127 -6.27 26.57 -14.64
N GLY A 128 -6.37 27.27 -15.76
CA GLY A 128 -6.35 28.74 -15.84
C GLY A 128 -6.02 29.18 -17.29
N PRO A 129 -5.64 30.45 -17.51
CA PRO A 129 -5.25 31.47 -16.52
C PRO A 129 -6.45 32.19 -15.88
N ASP A 130 -7.67 31.88 -16.29
CA ASP A 130 -8.87 32.55 -15.79
C ASP A 130 -9.09 32.27 -14.29
N PRO A 131 -9.49 33.29 -13.49
CA PRO A 131 -9.73 33.12 -12.06
C PRO A 131 -10.95 32.25 -11.78
N ILE A 132 -11.90 32.16 -12.71
CA ILE A 132 -13.10 31.32 -12.64
C ILE A 132 -13.01 30.32 -13.79
N ILE A 133 -12.99 29.04 -13.46
CA ILE A 133 -12.94 27.94 -14.44
C ILE A 133 -14.21 27.09 -14.32
N ALA A 134 -14.44 26.18 -15.26
CA ALA A 134 -15.53 25.23 -15.15
C ALA A 134 -15.32 24.27 -13.98
N ALA A 135 -16.42 23.87 -13.34
CA ALA A 135 -16.39 22.82 -12.32
C ALA A 135 -15.90 21.50 -12.95
N GLN A 136 -14.91 20.89 -12.32
CA GLN A 136 -14.19 19.75 -12.87
C GLN A 136 -13.64 18.87 -11.76
N GLN A 137 -13.34 17.62 -12.11
CA GLN A 137 -12.95 16.60 -11.16
C GLN A 137 -11.93 15.61 -11.74
N VAL A 138 -11.18 14.98 -10.85
CA VAL A 138 -10.30 13.84 -11.12
C VAL A 138 -10.76 12.69 -10.24
N MET A 139 -11.04 11.55 -10.85
CA MET A 139 -11.26 10.30 -10.16
C MET A 139 -9.94 9.54 -10.10
N LEU A 140 -9.39 9.37 -8.90
CA LEU A 140 -8.22 8.56 -8.61
C LEU A 140 -8.64 7.15 -8.23
N HIS A 141 -7.97 6.15 -8.78
CA HIS A 141 -8.20 4.75 -8.46
C HIS A 141 -6.88 4.08 -8.08
N SER A 142 -6.96 3.16 -7.11
CA SER A 142 -5.88 2.25 -6.75
C SER A 142 -6.20 0.86 -7.28
N ALA A 143 -5.29 0.26 -8.05
CA ALA A 143 -5.43 -1.09 -8.62
C ALA A 143 -5.28 -2.24 -7.59
N GLY A 144 -4.84 -1.96 -6.35
CA GLY A 144 -4.67 -2.97 -5.31
C GLY A 144 -6.02 -3.48 -4.75
N PRO A 145 -6.11 -4.73 -4.24
CA PRO A 145 -7.28 -5.18 -3.49
C PRO A 145 -7.28 -4.61 -2.05
N PRO A 146 -8.34 -3.93 -1.58
CA PRO A 146 -9.58 -3.59 -2.29
C PRO A 146 -9.41 -2.38 -3.21
N ALA A 147 -10.05 -2.44 -4.39
CA ALA A 147 -10.11 -1.30 -5.28
C ALA A 147 -10.80 -0.14 -4.56
N ARG A 148 -10.08 0.97 -4.41
CA ARG A 148 -10.56 2.19 -3.75
C ARG A 148 -10.45 3.35 -4.72
N ALA A 149 -11.43 4.23 -4.65
CA ALA A 149 -11.47 5.43 -5.45
C ALA A 149 -11.63 6.68 -4.57
N LEU A 150 -10.96 7.75 -4.97
CA LEU A 150 -11.10 9.08 -4.39
C LEU A 150 -11.43 10.08 -5.50
N ARG A 151 -12.19 11.10 -5.15
CA ARG A 151 -12.52 12.21 -6.03
C ARG A 151 -11.76 13.43 -5.58
N ILE A 152 -11.10 14.10 -6.52
CA ILE A 152 -10.56 15.44 -6.33
C ILE A 152 -11.41 16.38 -7.18
N ALA A 153 -12.06 17.38 -6.60
CA ALA A 153 -12.99 18.23 -7.34
C ALA A 153 -12.84 19.71 -6.98
N THR A 154 -13.17 20.57 -7.95
CA THR A 154 -13.37 22.01 -7.75
C THR A 154 -14.70 22.43 -8.36
N ASP A 155 -15.37 23.39 -7.74
CA ASP A 155 -16.53 24.09 -8.30
C ASP A 155 -16.14 25.18 -9.32
N GLY A 156 -14.83 25.36 -9.54
CA GLY A 156 -14.29 26.38 -10.44
C GLY A 156 -13.87 27.68 -9.75
N VAL A 157 -14.22 27.87 -8.49
CA VAL A 157 -13.88 29.07 -7.69
C VAL A 157 -13.03 28.70 -6.49
N ARG A 158 -13.37 27.60 -5.81
CA ARG A 158 -12.66 27.07 -4.64
C ARG A 158 -11.47 26.20 -5.04
N PRO A 159 -10.50 26.00 -4.13
CA PRO A 159 -9.43 25.03 -4.35
C PRO A 159 -9.97 23.62 -4.61
N PHE A 160 -9.14 22.80 -5.24
CA PHE A 160 -9.44 21.37 -5.37
C PHE A 160 -9.47 20.70 -3.99
N THR A 161 -10.52 19.93 -3.72
CA THR A 161 -10.67 19.18 -2.47
C THR A 161 -10.83 17.69 -2.72
N VAL A 162 -10.32 16.88 -1.79
CA VAL A 162 -10.40 15.42 -1.82
C VAL A 162 -11.66 14.96 -1.10
N SER A 163 -12.40 14.03 -1.70
CA SER A 163 -13.55 13.36 -1.07
C SER A 163 -13.63 11.89 -1.47
N ALA A 164 -14.25 11.09 -0.61
CA ALA A 164 -14.56 9.70 -0.92
C ALA A 164 -15.65 9.62 -2.01
N VAL A 165 -15.54 8.62 -2.87
CA VAL A 165 -16.59 8.29 -3.83
C VAL A 165 -17.68 7.54 -3.08
N GLN A 166 -18.88 8.12 -3.02
CA GLN A 166 -20.08 7.49 -2.44
C GLN A 166 -20.74 6.55 -3.43
#